data_AF-A0AAV7JQW8-F1
#
_entry.id   AF-A0AAV7JQW8-F1
#
_cell.length_a   1.000
_cell.length_b   1.000
_cell.length_c   1.000
_cell.angle_alpha   90.00
_cell.angle_beta   90.00
_cell.angle_gamma   90.00
#
_symmetry.space_group_name_H-M   'P 1'
#
loop_
_entity.id
_entity.type
_entity.pdbx_description
1 polymer ?
#
loop_
_entity_poly.entity_id
_entity_poly.type
_entity_poly.pdbx_seq_one_letter_code
_entity_poly.pdbx_strand_id
1 'polypeptide(L)'
;MSKRKCFNSPDICGFYTPKPQMQNITEFVNRAYHAYFKVKLGDQDKSWAPHKVCKSCIELLRYWSKGKEKHLPFGIPMIWRESKNHFDDCYFCMNLLFDQSLIVVIYLVPIFIEFLGLYDDEDGANSGEVNDHDCEYDVDFQGPSSEPSLFHQAELNDLIRDLDLWKESSELLASRLKEKILLHQGTKDIQLNLKMSTINVKEIIEIINYSAHDWVICVDLKMVNFLLGQQAGFTKYPCFLCYWDSRDRNRHWIREKWHPRECLKVEDKNVINNPLVHTHKIILPPLHIKLGLMKQFIEALDKDRYCFKYIRNYFPGISEEKKKAGIFEGPQIRKLLRDNCFKDSMNEEEKRAWQAFSNVVYNFLGIKKASNYKELVTELVDSYHALGCNMSIKIHYLRDLLDRFPDNLGDMSEE
;
A
#
# COMPACT_ATOMS: atom_id res chain seq x y z
N MET A 1 1.34 4.72 -40.29
CA MET A 1 1.35 5.36 -38.95
C MET A 1 -0.08 5.55 -38.48
N SER A 2 -0.56 4.72 -37.55
CA SER A 2 -1.88 4.90 -36.95
C SER A 2 -1.85 6.12 -36.02
N LYS A 3 -2.71 7.12 -36.26
CA LYS A 3 -2.87 8.27 -35.36
C LYS A 3 -3.51 7.75 -34.06
N ARG A 4 -2.71 7.54 -33.00
CA ARG A 4 -3.25 7.32 -31.66
C ARG A 4 -4.19 8.48 -31.32
N LYS A 5 -5.43 8.16 -30.95
CA LYS A 5 -6.44 9.13 -30.50
C LYS A 5 -6.68 8.91 -29.01
N CYS A 6 -6.70 9.98 -28.22
CA CYS A 6 -7.11 9.92 -26.82
C CYS A 6 -8.64 9.88 -26.72
N PHE A 7 -9.19 8.94 -25.94
CA PHE A 7 -10.62 8.82 -25.69
C PHE A 7 -11.07 9.38 -24.33
N ASN A 8 -10.12 9.81 -23.50
CA ASN A 8 -10.38 10.38 -22.18
C ASN A 8 -10.44 11.90 -22.23
N SER A 9 -11.30 12.46 -21.37
CA SER A 9 -11.54 13.90 -21.24
C SER A 9 -11.12 14.41 -19.86
N PRO A 10 -10.62 15.65 -19.76
CA PRO A 10 -10.24 16.24 -18.49
C PRO A 10 -11.37 16.47 -17.49
N ASP A 11 -11.00 16.25 -16.23
CA ASP A 11 -11.79 16.48 -15.02
C ASP A 11 -10.98 17.37 -14.07
N ILE A 12 -11.64 18.15 -13.23
CA ILE A 12 -11.01 19.10 -12.31
C ILE A 12 -9.99 18.43 -11.38
N CYS A 13 -10.19 17.16 -11.02
CA CYS A 13 -9.28 16.42 -10.14
C CYS A 13 -8.23 15.56 -10.86
N GLY A 14 -8.34 15.42 -12.19
CA GLY A 14 -7.52 14.57 -13.07
C GLY A 14 -7.40 13.10 -12.73
N PHE A 15 -8.14 12.60 -11.75
CA PHE A 15 -8.36 11.17 -11.59
C PHE A 15 -9.32 10.65 -12.66
N TYR A 16 -9.13 9.39 -13.08
CA TYR A 16 -10.09 8.74 -13.96
C TYR A 16 -11.45 8.63 -13.25
N THR A 17 -12.46 9.25 -13.85
CA THR A 17 -13.84 9.21 -13.35
C THR A 17 -14.74 8.54 -14.38
N PRO A 18 -15.46 7.45 -14.04
CA PRO A 18 -16.43 6.84 -14.94
C PRO A 18 -17.48 7.86 -15.40
N LYS A 19 -17.86 7.84 -16.68
CA LYS A 19 -18.83 8.77 -17.27
C LYS A 19 -20.11 9.00 -16.42
N PRO A 20 -20.72 7.99 -15.77
CA PRO A 20 -21.91 8.18 -14.92
C PRO A 20 -21.68 9.02 -13.65
N GLN A 21 -20.42 9.17 -13.23
CA GLN A 21 -20.03 9.93 -12.05
C GLN A 21 -19.54 11.35 -12.39
N MET A 22 -19.47 11.72 -13.67
CA MET A 22 -19.11 13.06 -14.12
C MET A 22 -20.36 13.96 -14.24
N GLN A 23 -20.23 15.20 -13.78
CA GLN A 23 -21.25 16.25 -13.92
C GLN A 23 -20.68 17.49 -14.61
N ASN A 24 -21.55 18.37 -15.11
CA ASN A 24 -21.13 19.65 -15.66
C ASN A 24 -20.66 20.59 -14.54
N ILE A 25 -19.70 21.45 -14.86
CA ILE A 25 -19.22 22.47 -13.92
C ILE A 25 -20.33 23.52 -13.73
N THR A 26 -20.79 23.67 -12.49
CA THR A 26 -21.83 24.65 -12.13
C THR A 26 -21.21 25.95 -11.62
N GLU A 27 -22.01 27.01 -11.53
CA GLU A 27 -21.57 28.27 -10.91
C GLU A 27 -21.13 28.08 -9.45
N PHE A 28 -21.78 27.18 -8.72
CA PHE A 28 -21.34 26.78 -7.38
C PHE A 28 -19.91 26.25 -7.40
N VAL A 29 -19.61 25.28 -8.29
CA VAL A 29 -18.28 24.67 -8.40
C VAL A 29 -17.23 25.73 -8.74
N ASN A 30 -17.52 26.62 -9.71
CA ASN A 30 -16.64 27.73 -10.08
C ASN A 30 -16.30 28.63 -8.89
N ARG A 31 -17.31 29.05 -8.11
CA ARG A 31 -17.12 29.92 -6.96
C ARG A 31 -16.37 29.23 -5.82
N ALA A 32 -16.77 28.02 -5.46
CA ALA A 32 -16.15 27.26 -4.38
C ALA A 32 -14.69 26.90 -4.71
N TYR A 33 -14.41 26.49 -5.95
CA TYR A 33 -13.07 26.17 -6.40
C TYR A 33 -12.14 27.39 -6.34
N HIS A 34 -12.60 28.55 -6.83
CA HIS A 34 -11.84 29.79 -6.74
C HIS A 34 -11.62 30.25 -5.30
N ALA A 35 -12.63 30.12 -4.44
CA ALA A 35 -12.52 30.49 -3.04
C ALA A 35 -11.51 29.62 -2.29
N TYR A 36 -11.43 28.32 -2.61
CA TYR A 36 -10.48 27.38 -2.02
C TYR A 36 -9.06 27.58 -2.56
N PHE A 37 -8.86 27.42 -3.88
CA PHE A 37 -7.53 27.39 -4.50
C PHE A 37 -6.95 28.76 -4.83
N LYS A 38 -7.75 29.83 -4.71
CA LYS A 38 -7.40 31.19 -5.16
C LYS A 38 -7.07 31.28 -6.66
N VAL A 39 -7.56 30.31 -7.45
CA VAL A 39 -7.35 30.22 -8.90
C VAL A 39 -8.70 29.95 -9.58
N LYS A 40 -8.98 30.62 -10.70
CA LYS A 40 -10.21 30.41 -11.48
C LYS A 40 -10.07 29.17 -12.36
N LEU A 41 -11.17 28.45 -12.58
CA LEU A 41 -11.24 27.45 -13.65
C LEU A 41 -11.18 28.19 -14.99
N GLY A 42 -9.99 28.23 -15.58
CA GLY A 42 -9.70 28.94 -16.83
C GLY A 42 -10.06 28.13 -18.07
N ASP A 43 -9.92 28.79 -19.23
CA ASP A 43 -9.90 28.17 -20.56
C ASP A 43 -11.11 27.29 -20.90
N GLN A 44 -12.28 27.57 -20.33
CA GLN A 44 -13.53 26.83 -20.56
C GLN A 44 -14.06 26.96 -22.01
N ASP A 45 -13.46 27.82 -22.82
CA ASP A 45 -13.66 27.90 -24.28
C ASP A 45 -12.77 26.90 -25.06
N LYS A 46 -11.80 26.26 -24.39
CA LYS A 46 -10.83 25.35 -24.99
C LYS A 46 -11.19 23.90 -24.72
N SER A 47 -11.22 23.08 -25.77
CA SER A 47 -11.59 21.65 -25.68
C SER A 47 -10.70 20.80 -24.77
N TRP A 48 -9.49 21.26 -24.44
CA TRP A 48 -8.54 20.57 -23.55
C TRP A 48 -8.71 20.93 -22.07
N ALA A 49 -9.52 21.94 -21.74
CA ALA A 49 -9.83 22.28 -20.36
C ALA A 49 -10.82 21.28 -19.74
N PRO A 50 -10.83 21.11 -18.41
CA PRO A 50 -11.85 20.31 -17.75
C PRO A 50 -13.19 21.02 -17.87
N HIS A 51 -14.15 20.40 -18.55
CA HIS A 51 -15.53 20.90 -18.66
C HIS A 51 -16.49 20.17 -17.72
N LYS A 52 -15.98 19.13 -17.06
CA LYS A 52 -16.72 18.26 -16.18
C LYS A 52 -15.98 18.12 -14.87
N VAL A 53 -16.76 17.79 -13.86
CA VAL A 53 -16.30 17.59 -12.49
C VAL A 53 -16.92 16.30 -11.97
N CYS A 54 -16.13 15.47 -11.29
CA CYS A 54 -16.68 14.28 -10.65
C CYS A 54 -17.64 14.67 -9.51
N LYS A 55 -18.68 13.85 -9.28
CA LYS A 55 -19.61 14.02 -8.14
C LYS A 55 -18.86 14.23 -6.83
N SER A 56 -17.73 13.55 -6.69
CA SER A 56 -16.92 13.60 -5.50
C SER A 56 -16.35 14.99 -5.20
N CYS A 57 -15.78 15.64 -6.21
CA CYS A 57 -15.24 16.98 -6.06
C CYS A 57 -16.33 18.01 -5.78
N ILE A 58 -17.53 17.83 -6.34
CA ILE A 58 -18.67 18.70 -6.02
C ILE A 58 -19.01 18.61 -4.54
N GLU A 59 -19.14 17.39 -4.00
CA GLU A 59 -19.51 17.20 -2.59
C GLU A 59 -18.43 17.73 -1.64
N LEU A 60 -17.16 17.49 -1.94
CA LEU A 60 -16.06 18.03 -1.14
C LEU A 60 -16.06 19.57 -1.13
N LEU A 61 -16.27 20.20 -2.29
CA LEU A 61 -16.42 21.65 -2.36
C LEU A 61 -17.66 22.14 -1.58
N ARG A 62 -18.74 21.36 -1.55
CA ARG A 62 -19.94 21.67 -0.73
C ARG A 62 -19.63 21.60 0.76
N TYR A 63 -19.00 20.52 1.23
CA TYR A 63 -18.65 20.37 2.64
C TYR A 63 -17.68 21.46 3.10
N TRP A 64 -16.64 21.72 2.32
CA TRP A 64 -15.71 22.81 2.59
C TRP A 64 -16.41 24.17 2.63
N SER A 65 -17.29 24.47 1.66
CA SER A 65 -18.01 25.76 1.62
C SER A 65 -18.93 25.99 2.82
N LYS A 66 -19.34 24.91 3.51
CA LYS A 66 -20.16 24.93 4.72
C LYS A 66 -19.34 24.91 6.02
N GLY A 67 -18.00 24.91 5.93
CA GLY A 67 -17.11 24.80 7.09
C GLY A 67 -17.11 23.43 7.77
N LYS A 68 -17.73 22.41 7.16
CA LYS A 68 -17.76 21.03 7.67
C LYS A 68 -16.46 20.27 7.42
N GLU A 69 -15.60 20.76 6.51
CA GLU A 69 -14.32 20.16 6.17
C GLU A 69 -13.22 21.24 6.15
N LYS A 70 -12.06 20.96 6.77
CA LYS A 70 -10.98 21.96 6.91
C LYS A 70 -10.13 22.08 5.63
N HIS A 71 -10.04 21.00 4.85
CA HIS A 71 -9.27 20.99 3.60
C HIS A 71 -9.82 19.97 2.59
N LEU A 72 -9.72 20.27 1.30
CA LEU A 72 -9.90 19.29 0.24
C LEU A 72 -8.74 18.25 0.27
N PRO A 73 -8.95 17.02 -0.25
CA PRO A 73 -7.93 15.96 -0.31
C PRO A 73 -6.70 16.31 -1.17
N PHE A 74 -6.74 17.41 -1.90
CA PHE A 74 -5.60 17.97 -2.60
C PHE A 74 -5.49 19.48 -2.31
N GLY A 75 -4.30 19.90 -1.86
CA GLY A 75 -4.01 21.31 -1.50
C GLY A 75 -3.57 22.18 -2.68
N ILE A 76 -3.30 21.60 -3.84
CA ILE A 76 -2.80 22.29 -5.05
C ILE A 76 -3.79 22.04 -6.20
N PRO A 77 -4.27 23.07 -6.90
CA PRO A 77 -5.19 22.90 -8.02
C PRO A 77 -4.49 22.19 -9.17
N MET A 78 -5.20 21.28 -9.85
CA MET A 78 -4.68 20.71 -11.08
C MET A 78 -4.70 21.75 -12.20
N ILE A 79 -3.55 21.93 -12.85
CA ILE A 79 -3.38 22.86 -13.97
C ILE A 79 -3.36 22.05 -15.27
N TRP A 80 -4.31 22.33 -16.16
CA TRP A 80 -4.43 21.70 -17.46
C TRP A 80 -3.74 22.55 -18.53
N ARG A 81 -3.11 21.87 -19.50
CA ARG A 81 -2.50 22.50 -20.68
C ARG A 81 -2.83 21.67 -21.93
N GLU A 82 -2.88 22.34 -23.07
CA GLU A 82 -3.05 21.68 -24.36
C GLU A 82 -1.89 20.72 -24.63
N SER A 83 -2.21 19.49 -25.02
CA SER A 83 -1.20 18.50 -25.42
C SER A 83 -0.74 18.77 -26.84
N LYS A 84 0.57 18.85 -27.09
CA LYS A 84 1.12 19.00 -28.46
C LYS A 84 0.98 17.72 -29.28
N ASN A 85 1.00 16.55 -28.63
CA ASN A 85 0.80 15.25 -29.29
C ASN A 85 0.37 14.16 -28.29
N HIS A 86 -0.10 13.01 -28.79
CA HIS A 86 -0.54 11.84 -28.00
C HIS A 86 0.55 10.77 -27.78
N PHE A 87 1.83 11.09 -28.03
CA PHE A 87 2.97 10.18 -27.87
C PHE A 87 3.76 10.48 -26.60
N ASP A 88 4.14 11.74 -26.37
CA ASP A 88 4.97 12.15 -25.22
C ASP A 88 4.45 13.38 -24.44
N ASP A 89 3.37 14.03 -24.90
CA ASP A 89 2.92 15.31 -24.34
C ASP A 89 1.42 15.38 -24.00
N CYS A 90 0.71 14.26 -24.06
CA CYS A 90 -0.71 14.20 -23.67
C CYS A 90 -0.85 13.67 -22.26
N TYR A 91 -1.38 14.47 -21.32
CA TYR A 91 -1.61 14.04 -19.93
C TYR A 91 -2.33 12.69 -19.85
N PHE A 92 -3.42 12.49 -20.60
CA PHE A 92 -4.12 11.21 -20.62
C PHE A 92 -3.32 10.11 -21.27
N CYS A 93 -2.62 10.34 -22.39
CA CYS A 93 -1.84 9.28 -23.02
C CYS A 93 -0.54 9.01 -22.28
N MET A 94 -0.02 9.95 -21.51
CA MET A 94 1.15 9.78 -20.65
C MET A 94 0.73 9.06 -19.39
N ASN A 95 -0.38 9.45 -18.75
CA ASN A 95 -0.96 8.71 -17.64
C ASN A 95 -1.61 7.38 -18.06
N LEU A 96 -2.01 7.23 -19.34
CA LEU A 96 -2.38 5.95 -19.98
C LEU A 96 -1.18 5.24 -20.62
N LEU A 97 0.01 5.82 -20.70
CA LEU A 97 1.25 5.07 -20.92
C LEU A 97 1.78 4.58 -19.57
N PHE A 98 1.45 5.29 -18.48
CA PHE A 98 1.42 4.77 -17.11
C PHE A 98 0.20 3.86 -16.80
N ASP A 99 -0.74 3.67 -17.73
CA ASP A 99 -1.96 2.83 -17.53
C ASP A 99 -2.32 1.98 -18.79
N GLN A 100 -1.35 1.76 -19.67
CA GLN A 100 -1.36 0.69 -20.69
C GLN A 100 -0.22 -0.31 -20.48
N SER A 101 0.62 -0.05 -19.49
CA SER A 101 1.48 -1.04 -18.86
C SER A 101 1.49 -0.75 -17.37
N LEU A 102 0.58 -1.42 -16.68
CA LEU A 102 0.58 -1.69 -15.25
C LEU A 102 0.19 -0.54 -14.30
N ILE A 103 -0.56 -0.94 -13.27
CA ILE A 103 -1.05 -0.16 -12.11
C ILE A 103 -2.32 0.68 -12.35
N VAL A 104 -3.49 0.05 -12.49
CA VAL A 104 -4.73 0.49 -11.79
C VAL A 104 -5.73 -0.67 -11.66
N VAL A 105 -5.53 -1.63 -10.74
CA VAL A 105 -6.67 -2.42 -10.24
C VAL A 105 -6.69 -2.56 -8.72
N ILE A 106 -5.58 -2.38 -7.98
CA ILE A 106 -5.59 -2.65 -6.52
C ILE A 106 -5.00 -1.50 -5.67
N TYR A 107 -5.02 -0.26 -6.16
CA TYR A 107 -4.74 0.92 -5.34
C TYR A 107 -5.89 1.95 -5.27
N LEU A 108 -7.03 1.69 -5.93
CA LEU A 108 -8.23 2.56 -5.82
C LEU A 108 -9.16 2.21 -4.64
N VAL A 109 -8.92 1.12 -3.90
CA VAL A 109 -9.84 0.66 -2.85
C VAL A 109 -9.77 1.47 -1.54
N PRO A 110 -8.61 2.01 -1.09
CA PRO A 110 -8.61 2.83 0.13
C PRO A 110 -9.35 4.17 -0.03
N ILE A 111 -9.32 4.76 -1.23
CA ILE A 111 -9.92 6.08 -1.50
C ILE A 111 -11.44 5.98 -1.71
N PHE A 112 -11.96 4.84 -2.18
CA PHE A 112 -13.38 4.68 -2.48
C PHE A 112 -14.26 4.50 -1.21
N ILE A 113 -13.69 4.03 -0.10
CA ILE A 113 -14.45 3.73 1.13
C ILE A 113 -14.65 4.95 2.04
N GLU A 114 -13.73 5.92 2.04
CA GLU A 114 -13.96 7.23 2.68
C GLU A 114 -15.11 8.00 2.01
N PHE A 115 -15.47 7.63 0.76
CA PHE A 115 -16.31 8.43 -0.12
C PHE A 115 -17.81 8.12 -0.08
N LEU A 116 -18.26 7.01 0.52
CA LEU A 116 -19.69 6.62 0.55
C LEU A 116 -20.37 6.75 1.93
N GLY A 117 -19.77 7.52 2.85
CA GLY A 117 -20.30 7.76 4.20
C GLY A 117 -21.76 8.26 4.20
N LEU A 118 -22.70 7.36 4.48
CA LEU A 118 -23.98 7.72 5.08
C LEU A 118 -23.74 7.88 6.58
N TYR A 119 -23.36 9.10 6.99
CA TYR A 119 -23.45 9.53 8.37
C TYR A 119 -24.66 10.45 8.49
N ASP A 120 -25.64 10.04 9.29
CA ASP A 120 -26.53 10.98 9.94
C ASP A 120 -25.87 11.46 11.23
N ASP A 121 -25.86 12.79 11.34
CA ASP A 121 -25.48 13.65 12.45
C ASP A 121 -26.27 13.29 13.74
N GLU A 122 -25.70 13.55 14.92
CA GLU A 122 -26.38 14.41 15.89
C GLU A 122 -25.41 15.04 16.90
N ASP A 123 -25.56 16.35 17.02
CA ASP A 123 -24.83 17.37 17.77
C ASP A 123 -25.05 17.33 19.30
N GLY A 124 -24.22 18.06 20.04
CA GLY A 124 -24.63 18.57 21.36
C GLY A 124 -23.54 19.23 22.23
N ALA A 125 -23.31 20.54 22.03
CA ALA A 125 -22.95 21.64 22.96
C ALA A 125 -22.14 21.34 24.27
N ASN A 126 -21.21 22.18 24.75
CA ASN A 126 -21.31 23.62 24.94
C ASN A 126 -19.95 24.29 25.30
N SER A 127 -19.93 25.61 25.13
CA SER A 127 -18.88 26.64 25.25
C SER A 127 -18.15 26.81 26.59
N GLY A 128 -16.95 27.42 26.54
CA GLY A 128 -16.38 28.20 27.65
C GLY A 128 -14.91 28.62 27.43
N GLU A 129 -14.66 29.93 27.38
CA GLU A 129 -13.36 30.59 27.15
C GLU A 129 -12.40 30.59 28.37
N VAL A 130 -11.12 30.94 28.11
CA VAL A 130 -10.20 31.84 28.89
C VAL A 130 -8.86 31.25 29.42
N ASN A 131 -7.78 31.86 28.89
CA ASN A 131 -6.44 32.25 29.40
C ASN A 131 -5.22 31.32 29.64
N ASP A 132 -4.09 31.91 29.22
CA ASP A 132 -2.66 31.62 29.45
C ASP A 132 -2.22 31.63 30.94
N HIS A 133 -1.32 30.71 31.33
CA HIS A 133 0.06 30.95 31.82
C HIS A 133 0.63 29.71 32.57
N ASP A 134 1.90 29.42 32.27
CA ASP A 134 3.02 28.95 33.12
C ASP A 134 3.01 27.61 33.90
N CYS A 135 3.99 26.79 33.51
CA CYS A 135 4.93 25.91 34.23
C CYS A 135 4.59 25.13 35.54
N GLU A 136 4.96 23.84 35.47
CA GLU A 136 5.70 23.01 36.45
C GLU A 136 4.98 22.16 37.52
N TYR A 137 5.55 20.95 37.67
CA TYR A 137 5.43 19.89 38.70
C TYR A 137 4.30 18.83 38.66
N ASP A 138 4.77 17.59 38.52
CA ASP A 138 4.18 16.29 38.91
C ASP A 138 3.56 16.34 40.33
N VAL A 139 2.39 15.74 40.54
CA VAL A 139 2.09 14.52 41.36
C VAL A 139 0.56 14.40 41.52
N ASP A 140 -0.04 13.29 41.06
CA ASP A 140 -0.97 12.43 41.85
C ASP A 140 -1.65 11.38 40.94
N PHE A 141 -1.05 10.20 40.86
CA PHE A 141 -1.68 8.99 40.36
C PHE A 141 -2.72 8.51 41.36
N GLN A 142 -4.00 8.74 41.09
CA GLN A 142 -5.10 8.14 41.83
C GLN A 142 -5.38 6.72 41.29
N GLY A 143 -5.32 5.73 42.18
CA GLY A 143 -5.61 4.33 41.89
C GLY A 143 -7.04 4.10 41.38
N PRO A 144 -7.32 2.91 40.83
CA PRO A 144 -8.52 2.66 40.04
C PRO A 144 -9.78 2.77 40.90
N SER A 145 -10.74 3.58 40.44
CA SER A 145 -12.09 3.65 41.00
C SER A 145 -12.75 2.27 40.97
N SER A 146 -13.42 1.91 42.05
CA SER A 146 -14.11 0.63 42.29
C SER A 146 -15.39 0.41 41.47
N GLU A 147 -15.55 1.12 40.34
CA GLU A 147 -16.67 0.94 39.41
C GLU A 147 -16.12 0.36 38.09
N PRO A 148 -16.73 -0.70 37.52
CA PRO A 148 -16.29 -1.24 36.24
C PRO A 148 -16.40 -0.16 35.16
N SER A 149 -15.26 0.22 34.56
CA SER A 149 -15.28 1.13 33.41
C SER A 149 -15.93 0.42 32.22
N LEU A 150 -17.06 0.95 31.76
CA LEU A 150 -17.75 0.44 30.58
C LEU A 150 -16.96 0.83 29.33
N PHE A 151 -16.86 -0.09 28.38
CA PHE A 151 -16.23 0.19 27.10
C PHE A 151 -17.11 1.11 26.27
N HIS A 152 -16.52 2.21 25.79
CA HIS A 152 -17.09 3.04 24.75
C HIS A 152 -16.73 2.46 23.37
N GLN A 153 -17.42 2.89 22.32
CA GLN A 153 -17.21 2.34 20.96
C GLN A 153 -15.75 2.47 20.49
N ALA A 154 -15.05 3.56 20.85
CA ALA A 154 -13.65 3.77 20.53
C ALA A 154 -12.74 2.74 21.23
N GLU A 155 -12.95 2.51 22.52
CA GLU A 155 -12.18 1.55 23.31
C GLU A 155 -12.45 0.10 22.89
N LEU A 156 -13.70 -0.21 22.50
CA LEU A 156 -14.04 -1.50 21.91
C LEU A 156 -13.35 -1.72 20.55
N ASN A 157 -13.30 -0.68 19.71
CA ASN A 157 -12.61 -0.74 18.42
C ASN A 157 -11.09 -0.87 18.58
N ASP A 158 -10.51 -0.16 19.55
CA ASP A 158 -9.10 -0.25 19.90
C ASP A 158 -8.78 -1.65 20.45
N LEU A 159 -9.63 -2.20 21.32
CA LEU A 159 -9.48 -3.57 21.84
C LEU A 159 -9.56 -4.63 20.73
N ILE A 160 -10.50 -4.50 19.80
CA ILE A 160 -10.61 -5.38 18.62
C ILE A 160 -9.35 -5.30 17.75
N ARG A 161 -8.80 -4.09 17.59
CA ARG A 161 -7.57 -3.83 16.82
C ARG A 161 -6.35 -4.43 17.50
N ASP A 162 -6.20 -4.22 18.80
CA ASP A 162 -5.03 -4.64 19.58
C ASP A 162 -5.00 -6.16 19.77
N LEU A 163 -6.17 -6.79 19.80
CA LEU A 163 -6.33 -8.26 19.85
C LEU A 163 -6.33 -8.91 18.44
N ASP A 164 -6.24 -8.12 17.37
CA ASP A 164 -6.27 -8.55 15.96
C ASP A 164 -7.45 -9.49 15.64
N LEU A 165 -8.63 -9.20 16.21
CA LEU A 165 -9.80 -10.07 16.10
C LEU A 165 -10.50 -9.92 14.75
N TRP A 166 -10.97 -11.05 14.22
CA TRP A 166 -11.70 -11.10 12.95
C TRP A 166 -13.20 -10.92 13.19
N LYS A 167 -13.98 -10.67 12.12
CA LYS A 167 -15.39 -10.25 12.22
C LYS A 167 -16.22 -11.12 13.16
N GLU A 168 -16.22 -12.44 12.97
CA GLU A 168 -17.01 -13.37 13.79
C GLU A 168 -16.55 -13.37 15.27
N SER A 169 -15.25 -13.26 15.51
CA SER A 169 -14.68 -13.18 16.86
C SER A 169 -14.92 -11.81 17.52
N SER A 170 -14.98 -10.75 16.73
CA SER A 170 -15.26 -9.37 17.15
C SER A 170 -16.74 -9.20 17.49
N GLU A 171 -17.61 -9.78 16.68
CA GLU A 171 -19.06 -9.87 16.91
C GLU A 171 -19.36 -10.70 18.16
N LEU A 172 -18.69 -11.86 18.31
CA LEU A 172 -18.80 -12.67 19.51
C LEU A 172 -18.30 -11.92 20.75
N LEU A 173 -17.16 -11.23 20.67
CA LEU A 173 -16.62 -10.42 21.77
C LEU A 173 -17.60 -9.31 22.16
N ALA A 174 -18.08 -8.52 21.19
CA ALA A 174 -19.05 -7.45 21.45
C ALA A 174 -20.36 -7.98 22.03
N SER A 175 -20.87 -9.12 21.53
CA SER A 175 -22.05 -9.79 22.07
C SER A 175 -21.85 -10.20 23.53
N ARG A 176 -20.70 -10.79 23.87
CA ARG A 176 -20.39 -11.19 25.26
C ARG A 176 -20.16 -10.01 26.19
N LEU A 177 -19.57 -8.90 25.71
CA LEU A 177 -19.42 -7.67 26.49
C LEU A 177 -20.77 -7.00 26.73
N LYS A 178 -21.68 -7.05 25.75
CA LYS A 178 -23.06 -6.58 25.87
C LYS A 178 -23.87 -7.40 26.87
N GLU A 179 -23.80 -8.74 26.80
CA GLU A 179 -24.44 -9.66 27.76
C GLU A 179 -23.98 -9.40 29.20
N LYS A 180 -22.73 -9.00 29.39
CA LYS A 180 -22.16 -8.70 30.71
C LYS A 180 -22.39 -7.25 31.17
N ILE A 181 -23.15 -6.44 30.43
CA ILE A 181 -23.42 -5.03 30.75
C ILE A 181 -22.10 -4.24 30.89
N LEU A 182 -21.12 -4.53 30.01
CA LEU A 182 -19.82 -3.85 29.99
C LEU A 182 -19.71 -2.83 28.85
N LEU A 183 -20.81 -2.54 28.13
CA LEU A 183 -20.89 -1.55 27.06
C LEU A 183 -21.79 -0.39 27.48
N HIS A 184 -21.44 0.84 27.09
CA HIS A 184 -22.26 2.02 27.37
C HIS A 184 -23.60 1.98 26.60
N GLN A 185 -24.68 2.52 27.19
CA GLN A 185 -25.98 2.71 26.51
C GLN A 185 -25.78 3.62 25.27
N GLY A 186 -26.12 3.12 24.09
CA GLY A 186 -25.87 3.80 22.81
C GLY A 186 -24.74 3.20 21.96
N THR A 187 -24.00 2.22 22.49
CA THR A 187 -23.05 1.42 21.69
C THR A 187 -23.85 0.58 20.68
N LYS A 188 -23.84 1.01 19.41
CA LYS A 188 -24.61 0.35 18.34
C LYS A 188 -24.04 -1.05 18.07
N ASP A 189 -24.90 -2.03 17.79
CA ASP A 189 -24.47 -3.33 17.28
C ASP A 189 -23.73 -3.08 15.95
N ILE A 190 -22.41 -3.20 16.03
CA ILE A 190 -21.41 -3.22 14.96
C ILE A 190 -21.96 -2.81 13.58
N GLN A 191 -22.12 -1.50 13.35
CA GLN A 191 -22.00 -0.97 12.00
C GLN A 191 -20.51 -0.98 11.67
N LEU A 192 -20.05 -2.10 11.11
CA LEU A 192 -18.68 -2.32 10.66
C LEU A 192 -18.27 -1.21 9.69
N ASN A 193 -17.45 -0.28 10.19
CA ASN A 193 -16.52 0.50 9.39
C ASN A 193 -15.75 -0.47 8.48
N LEU A 194 -15.98 -0.35 7.18
CA LEU A 194 -15.50 -1.28 6.16
C LEU A 194 -13.97 -1.19 6.02
N LYS A 195 -13.23 -1.89 6.88
CA LYS A 195 -11.84 -2.28 6.64
C LYS A 195 -11.84 -3.25 5.46
N MET A 196 -11.62 -2.78 4.22
CA MET A 196 -11.20 -3.53 3.00
C MET A 196 -11.56 -5.04 2.95
N SER A 197 -12.79 -5.41 3.29
CA SER A 197 -13.25 -6.80 3.42
C SER A 197 -14.67 -7.03 2.91
N THR A 198 -15.28 -6.03 2.28
CA THR A 198 -16.70 -6.07 1.88
C THR A 198 -16.97 -5.73 0.43
N ILE A 199 -15.93 -5.52 -0.38
CA ILE A 199 -16.03 -5.85 -1.81
C ILE A 199 -15.18 -7.09 -1.97
N ASN A 200 -15.82 -8.20 -2.33
CA ASN A 200 -15.09 -9.43 -2.60
C ASN A 200 -14.14 -9.14 -3.78
N VAL A 201 -12.85 -9.48 -3.68
CA VAL A 201 -11.91 -9.31 -4.80
C VAL A 201 -12.48 -9.94 -6.09
N LYS A 202 -13.26 -11.01 -5.94
CA LYS A 202 -14.06 -11.60 -7.02
C LYS A 202 -15.05 -10.62 -7.67
N GLU A 203 -15.83 -9.88 -6.89
CA GLU A 203 -16.77 -8.88 -7.41
C GLU A 203 -16.03 -7.76 -8.13
N ILE A 204 -14.87 -7.32 -7.65
CA ILE A 204 -14.05 -6.31 -8.35
C ILE A 204 -13.62 -6.84 -9.72
N ILE A 205 -13.08 -8.06 -9.78
CA ILE A 205 -12.64 -8.72 -11.01
C ILE A 205 -13.81 -8.89 -12.01
N GLU A 206 -15.02 -9.17 -11.51
CA GLU A 206 -16.24 -9.28 -12.30
C GLU A 206 -16.73 -7.92 -12.82
N ILE A 207 -16.78 -6.88 -11.96
CA ILE A 207 -17.22 -5.52 -12.31
C ILE A 207 -16.34 -4.92 -13.40
N ILE A 208 -15.02 -5.10 -13.30
CA ILE A 208 -14.08 -4.60 -14.30
C ILE A 208 -14.02 -5.49 -15.54
N ASN A 209 -14.74 -6.62 -15.57
CA ASN A 209 -14.69 -7.60 -16.64
C ASN A 209 -13.25 -7.94 -17.06
N TYR A 210 -12.42 -8.29 -16.07
CA TYR A 210 -10.96 -8.42 -16.24
C TYR A 210 -10.56 -9.33 -17.43
N SER A 211 -11.34 -10.37 -17.70
CA SER A 211 -11.13 -11.32 -18.80
C SER A 211 -11.14 -10.65 -20.18
N ALA A 212 -11.76 -9.48 -20.34
CA ALA A 212 -11.76 -8.72 -21.59
C ALA A 212 -10.50 -7.86 -21.81
N HIS A 213 -9.70 -7.64 -20.76
CA HIS A 213 -8.63 -6.65 -20.75
C HIS A 213 -7.22 -7.24 -20.75
N ASP A 214 -7.07 -8.47 -20.26
CA ASP A 214 -5.82 -9.24 -20.28
C ASP A 214 -4.62 -8.55 -19.58
N TRP A 215 -4.91 -7.64 -18.65
CA TRP A 215 -3.91 -6.83 -17.97
C TRP A 215 -2.94 -7.64 -17.13
N VAL A 216 -1.76 -7.08 -16.90
CA VAL A 216 -0.84 -7.59 -15.88
C VAL A 216 -1.19 -6.93 -14.55
N ILE A 217 -1.14 -7.71 -13.46
CA ILE A 217 -1.54 -7.29 -12.11
C ILE A 217 -0.29 -7.21 -11.23
N CYS A 218 0.10 -6.00 -10.84
CA CYS A 218 1.19 -5.77 -9.90
C CYS A 218 0.65 -5.62 -8.48
N VAL A 219 0.92 -6.60 -7.62
CA VAL A 219 0.28 -6.74 -6.30
C VAL A 219 1.19 -7.41 -5.27
N ASP A 220 1.01 -7.03 -4.00
CA ASP A 220 1.72 -7.67 -2.90
C ASP A 220 1.32 -9.14 -2.68
N LEU A 221 2.11 -9.86 -1.88
CA LEU A 221 1.88 -11.27 -1.60
C LEU A 221 0.55 -11.55 -0.90
N LYS A 222 0.01 -10.59 -0.13
CA LYS A 222 -1.27 -10.76 0.54
C LYS A 222 -2.39 -10.78 -0.50
N MET A 223 -2.33 -9.89 -1.47
CA MET A 223 -3.29 -9.79 -2.56
C MET A 223 -3.16 -10.93 -3.57
N VAL A 224 -1.95 -11.44 -3.79
CA VAL A 224 -1.73 -12.69 -4.53
C VAL A 224 -2.54 -13.84 -3.93
N ASN A 225 -2.57 -13.96 -2.59
CA ASN A 225 -3.35 -15.03 -1.94
C ASN A 225 -4.84 -14.90 -2.24
N PHE A 226 -5.40 -13.69 -2.24
CA PHE A 226 -6.80 -13.47 -2.60
C PHE A 226 -7.09 -13.79 -4.07
N LEU A 227 -6.24 -13.30 -4.99
CA LEU A 227 -6.41 -13.47 -6.43
C LEU A 227 -6.23 -14.93 -6.88
N LEU A 228 -5.36 -15.68 -6.22
CA LEU A 228 -5.04 -17.07 -6.58
C LEU A 228 -5.70 -18.09 -5.65
N GLY A 229 -6.58 -17.63 -4.75
CA GLY A 229 -7.32 -18.49 -3.83
C GLY A 229 -6.44 -19.27 -2.84
N GLN A 230 -5.26 -18.73 -2.50
CA GLN A 230 -4.36 -19.35 -1.55
C GLN A 230 -4.67 -18.92 -0.11
N GLN A 231 -4.39 -19.81 0.84
CA GLN A 231 -4.46 -19.53 2.26
C GLN A 231 -3.44 -18.46 2.64
N ALA A 232 -3.89 -17.44 3.37
CA ALA A 232 -3.02 -16.41 3.94
C ALA A 232 -2.22 -16.92 5.15
N GLY A 233 -1.18 -16.18 5.54
CA GLY A 233 -0.35 -16.49 6.71
C GLY A 233 0.82 -17.45 6.41
N PHE A 234 1.34 -18.08 7.46
CA PHE A 234 2.57 -18.89 7.40
C PHE A 234 2.31 -20.32 6.92
N THR A 235 1.99 -20.44 5.62
CA THR A 235 1.73 -21.74 4.99
C THR A 235 3.02 -22.48 4.65
N LYS A 236 2.93 -23.81 4.56
CA LYS A 236 4.07 -24.67 4.17
C LYS A 236 4.51 -24.42 2.71
N TYR A 237 3.58 -24.16 1.81
CA TYR A 237 3.84 -24.02 0.37
C TYR A 237 3.36 -22.67 -0.18
N PRO A 238 3.94 -21.54 0.27
CA PRO A 238 3.42 -20.20 -0.03
C PRO A 238 3.66 -19.77 -1.49
N CYS A 239 4.54 -20.46 -2.23
CA CYS A 239 4.80 -20.14 -3.62
C CYS A 239 3.62 -20.56 -4.52
N PHE A 240 3.14 -19.66 -5.39
CA PHE A 240 2.07 -19.97 -6.35
C PHE A 240 2.57 -20.63 -7.64
N LEU A 241 3.87 -20.82 -7.80
CA LEU A 241 4.49 -21.38 -9.01
C LEU A 241 5.09 -22.75 -8.80
N CYS A 242 5.51 -23.06 -7.58
CA CYS A 242 6.15 -24.31 -7.25
C CYS A 242 5.85 -24.71 -5.80
N TYR A 243 6.24 -25.92 -5.43
CA TYR A 243 6.10 -26.43 -4.07
C TYR A 243 7.32 -26.08 -3.22
N TRP A 244 7.73 -24.81 -3.22
CA TRP A 244 8.74 -24.29 -2.31
C TRP A 244 8.27 -24.49 -0.86
N ASP A 245 9.02 -25.30 -0.11
CA ASP A 245 8.67 -25.67 1.27
C ASP A 245 9.27 -24.65 2.23
N SER A 246 8.43 -23.77 2.80
CA SER A 246 8.86 -22.71 3.73
C SER A 246 9.51 -23.24 5.00
N ARG A 247 9.33 -24.53 5.31
CA ARG A 247 9.85 -25.19 6.51
C ARG A 247 11.20 -25.88 6.26
N ASP A 248 11.59 -26.11 4.99
CA ASP A 248 12.83 -26.82 4.62
C ASP A 248 14.04 -25.87 4.52
N ARG A 249 14.41 -25.25 5.65
CA ARG A 249 15.50 -24.24 5.72
C ARG A 249 16.85 -24.75 5.21
N ASN A 250 17.12 -26.04 5.37
CA ASN A 250 18.39 -26.64 4.98
C ASN A 250 18.57 -26.72 3.46
N ARG A 251 17.48 -26.93 2.71
CA ARG A 251 17.56 -27.12 1.26
C ARG A 251 17.33 -25.84 0.45
N HIS A 252 16.93 -24.74 1.07
CA HIS A 252 16.64 -23.48 0.37
C HIS A 252 17.80 -22.95 -0.48
N TRP A 253 19.03 -23.12 -0.01
CA TRP A 253 20.24 -22.65 -0.69
C TRP A 253 20.86 -23.68 -1.63
N ILE A 254 20.63 -24.97 -1.37
CA ILE A 254 21.20 -26.09 -2.14
C ILE A 254 20.31 -26.44 -3.34
N ARG A 255 18.99 -26.39 -3.15
CA ARG A 255 18.04 -26.82 -4.17
C ARG A 255 17.80 -25.69 -5.17
N GLU A 256 18.22 -25.91 -6.41
CA GLU A 256 17.99 -24.94 -7.47
C GLU A 256 16.56 -24.93 -8.01
N LYS A 257 15.91 -26.10 -8.10
CA LYS A 257 14.57 -26.22 -8.69
C LYS A 257 13.60 -26.94 -7.77
N TRP A 258 12.52 -26.26 -7.44
CA TRP A 258 11.36 -26.83 -6.76
C TRP A 258 10.39 -27.42 -7.77
N HIS A 259 9.63 -28.44 -7.37
CA HIS A 259 8.66 -29.05 -8.29
C HIS A 259 7.59 -28.02 -8.65
N PRO A 260 7.37 -27.72 -9.94
CA PRO A 260 6.43 -26.68 -10.37
C PRO A 260 4.98 -27.09 -10.08
N ARG A 261 4.11 -26.10 -9.98
CA ARG A 261 2.66 -26.28 -9.93
C ARG A 261 2.14 -26.29 -11.36
N GLU A 262 1.56 -27.40 -11.80
CA GLU A 262 0.89 -27.49 -13.09
C GLU A 262 -0.40 -26.64 -13.11
N CYS A 263 -1.14 -26.63 -12.00
CA CYS A 263 -2.30 -25.76 -11.78
C CYS A 263 -2.56 -25.57 -10.28
N LEU A 264 -3.38 -24.58 -9.94
CA LEU A 264 -3.86 -24.32 -8.59
C LEU A 264 -5.22 -25.00 -8.40
N LYS A 265 -5.20 -26.24 -7.88
CA LYS A 265 -6.43 -27.01 -7.59
C LYS A 265 -6.89 -26.74 -6.17
N VAL A 266 -8.18 -26.48 -5.97
CA VAL A 266 -8.77 -26.33 -4.63
C VAL A 266 -8.54 -27.60 -3.82
N GLU A 267 -8.28 -27.45 -2.53
CA GLU A 267 -7.90 -28.51 -1.59
C GLU A 267 -6.48 -29.09 -1.79
N ASP A 268 -5.74 -28.68 -2.83
CA ASP A 268 -4.33 -29.00 -2.95
C ASP A 268 -3.48 -28.07 -2.08
N LYS A 269 -2.97 -28.63 -0.97
CA LYS A 269 -2.02 -27.99 -0.05
C LYS A 269 -2.55 -26.69 0.55
N ASN A 270 -2.18 -25.54 -0.01
CA ASN A 270 -2.52 -24.22 0.50
C ASN A 270 -3.54 -23.49 -0.40
N VAL A 271 -4.13 -24.15 -1.38
CA VAL A 271 -5.17 -23.57 -2.25
C VAL A 271 -6.54 -23.88 -1.65
N ILE A 272 -7.25 -22.84 -1.22
CA ILE A 272 -8.54 -22.93 -0.52
C ILE A 272 -9.72 -22.43 -1.37
N ASN A 273 -9.45 -21.68 -2.44
CA ASN A 273 -10.45 -21.18 -3.37
C ASN A 273 -9.94 -21.31 -4.81
N ASN A 274 -10.86 -21.26 -5.78
CA ASN A 274 -10.47 -21.19 -7.18
C ASN A 274 -9.72 -19.88 -7.48
N PRO A 275 -8.63 -19.91 -8.28
CA PRO A 275 -7.95 -18.70 -8.69
C PRO A 275 -8.87 -17.83 -9.56
N LEU A 276 -8.90 -16.54 -9.28
CA LEU A 276 -9.66 -15.53 -10.03
C LEU A 276 -8.93 -15.08 -11.30
N VAL A 277 -7.61 -15.22 -11.32
CA VAL A 277 -6.73 -14.80 -12.42
C VAL A 277 -5.63 -15.83 -12.64
N HIS A 278 -5.03 -15.83 -13.84
CA HIS A 278 -3.92 -16.73 -14.13
C HIS A 278 -2.62 -16.27 -13.44
N THR A 279 -1.82 -17.23 -12.99
CA THR A 279 -0.53 -16.98 -12.31
C THR A 279 0.43 -16.15 -13.15
N HIS A 280 0.41 -16.30 -14.48
CA HIS A 280 1.28 -15.57 -15.41
C HIS A 280 0.94 -14.06 -15.51
N LYS A 281 -0.22 -13.63 -15.01
CA LYS A 281 -0.62 -12.21 -14.94
C LYS A 281 -0.12 -11.49 -13.68
N ILE A 282 0.33 -12.23 -12.67
CA ILE A 282 0.78 -11.65 -11.39
C ILE A 282 2.23 -11.20 -11.45
N ILE A 283 2.52 -9.95 -11.09
CA ILE A 283 3.87 -9.45 -10.84
C ILE A 283 3.95 -8.94 -9.39
N LEU A 284 5.09 -9.16 -8.76
CA LEU A 284 5.36 -8.63 -7.44
C LEU A 284 5.97 -7.23 -7.54
N PRO A 285 5.48 -6.25 -6.77
CA PRO A 285 6.00 -4.89 -6.79
C PRO A 285 7.47 -4.83 -6.37
N PRO A 286 8.33 -4.05 -7.07
CA PRO A 286 9.73 -3.88 -6.72
C PRO A 286 9.94 -3.39 -5.29
N LEU A 287 9.06 -2.50 -4.79
CA LEU A 287 9.11 -2.01 -3.41
C LEU A 287 9.00 -3.18 -2.43
N HIS A 288 7.97 -4.01 -2.54
CA HIS A 288 7.78 -5.14 -1.62
C HIS A 288 8.97 -6.10 -1.64
N ILE A 289 9.59 -6.36 -2.80
CA ILE A 289 10.82 -7.16 -2.88
C ILE A 289 11.96 -6.47 -2.13
N LYS A 290 12.22 -5.20 -2.41
CA LYS A 290 13.26 -4.39 -1.75
C LYS A 290 13.10 -4.37 -0.23
N LEU A 291 11.89 -4.16 0.29
CA LEU A 291 11.59 -4.21 1.73
C LEU A 291 11.91 -5.59 2.32
N GLY A 292 11.61 -6.67 1.58
CA GLY A 292 11.94 -8.03 2.00
C GLY A 292 13.42 -8.31 2.07
N LEU A 293 14.18 -7.84 1.07
CA LEU A 293 15.64 -7.98 1.03
C LEU A 293 16.30 -7.20 2.16
N MET A 294 15.85 -5.98 2.43
CA MET A 294 16.34 -5.18 3.55
C MET A 294 16.08 -5.89 4.89
N LYS A 295 14.87 -6.43 5.07
CA LYS A 295 14.54 -7.20 6.27
C LYS A 295 15.52 -8.34 6.50
N GLN A 296 15.79 -9.15 5.48
CA GLN A 296 16.70 -10.30 5.60
C GLN A 296 18.14 -9.88 5.90
N PHE A 297 18.63 -8.82 5.26
CA PHE A 297 19.95 -8.26 5.56
C PHE A 297 20.07 -7.87 7.04
N ILE A 298 19.10 -7.10 7.54
CA ILE A 298 19.12 -6.62 8.92
C ILE A 298 18.98 -7.76 9.92
N GLU A 299 18.13 -8.75 9.65
CA GLU A 299 17.97 -9.92 10.52
C GLU A 299 19.29 -10.69 10.66
N ALA A 300 20.08 -10.81 9.59
CA ALA A 300 21.37 -11.51 9.57
C ALA A 300 22.52 -10.77 10.28
N LEU A 301 22.45 -9.43 10.40
CA LEU A 301 23.51 -8.66 11.07
C LEU A 301 23.68 -9.05 12.55
N ASP A 302 24.91 -9.05 13.02
CA ASP A 302 25.22 -9.13 14.44
C ASP A 302 24.77 -7.85 15.15
N LYS A 303 23.88 -7.99 16.15
CA LYS A 303 23.25 -6.84 16.83
C LYS A 303 24.21 -6.09 17.74
N ASP A 304 25.36 -6.68 18.08
CA ASP A 304 26.37 -6.07 18.92
C ASP A 304 27.52 -5.44 18.11
N ARG A 305 27.54 -5.63 16.78
CA ARG A 305 28.55 -5.04 15.88
C ARG A 305 28.25 -3.61 15.49
N TYR A 306 29.29 -2.95 14.97
CA TYR A 306 29.27 -1.55 14.55
C TYR A 306 28.21 -1.26 13.47
N CYS A 307 28.06 -2.13 12.48
CA CYS A 307 27.07 -1.96 11.41
C CYS A 307 25.64 -1.80 11.98
N PHE A 308 25.17 -2.72 12.83
CA PHE A 308 23.84 -2.62 13.41
C PHE A 308 23.72 -1.45 14.41
N LYS A 309 24.77 -1.20 15.22
CA LYS A 309 24.83 -0.02 16.11
C LYS A 309 24.72 1.30 15.35
N TYR A 310 25.30 1.39 14.16
CA TYR A 310 25.17 2.56 13.28
C TYR A 310 23.71 2.78 12.90
N ILE A 311 23.04 1.75 12.37
CA ILE A 311 21.62 1.80 11.98
C ILE A 311 20.73 2.20 13.15
N ARG A 312 21.02 1.65 14.34
CA ARG A 312 20.31 1.94 15.58
C ARG A 312 20.33 3.43 15.91
N ASN A 313 21.49 4.07 15.80
CA ASN A 313 21.68 5.48 16.11
C ASN A 313 21.20 6.41 14.99
N TYR A 314 21.27 5.95 13.74
CA TYR A 314 20.90 6.73 12.56
C TYR A 314 19.40 7.05 12.49
N PHE A 315 18.56 6.17 13.05
CA PHE A 315 17.10 6.34 13.06
C PHE A 315 16.53 6.41 14.48
N PRO A 316 16.68 7.55 15.20
CA PRO A 316 16.19 7.68 16.57
C PRO A 316 14.66 7.56 16.68
N GLY A 317 13.91 7.90 15.62
CA GLY A 317 12.44 7.81 15.59
C GLY A 317 11.86 6.43 15.26
N ILE A 318 12.70 5.41 15.04
CA ILE A 318 12.26 4.02 14.82
C ILE A 318 12.50 3.22 16.10
N SER A 319 11.50 2.42 16.51
CA SER A 319 11.64 1.56 17.69
C SER A 319 12.74 0.50 17.51
N GLU A 320 13.33 0.05 18.62
CA GLU A 320 14.38 -0.96 18.60
C GLU A 320 13.89 -2.30 18.05
N GLU A 321 12.63 -2.66 18.28
CA GLU A 321 11.99 -3.86 17.77
C GLU A 321 11.88 -3.80 16.25
N LYS A 322 11.43 -2.67 15.70
CA LYS A 322 11.36 -2.45 14.25
C LYS A 322 12.74 -2.51 13.60
N LYS A 323 13.75 -1.88 14.23
CA LYS A 323 15.15 -1.95 13.78
C LYS A 323 15.65 -3.39 13.77
N LYS A 324 15.50 -4.14 14.86
CA LYS A 324 15.95 -5.54 14.96
C LYS A 324 15.23 -6.46 13.97
N ALA A 325 13.94 -6.22 13.74
CA ALA A 325 13.12 -6.97 12.79
C ALA A 325 13.30 -6.54 11.33
N GLY A 326 14.17 -5.55 11.05
CA GLY A 326 14.41 -5.08 9.69
C GLY A 326 13.19 -4.40 9.05
N ILE A 327 12.30 -3.81 9.86
CA ILE A 327 11.11 -3.11 9.39
C ILE A 327 11.49 -1.67 9.07
N PHE A 328 11.75 -1.42 7.78
CA PHE A 328 12.07 -0.11 7.23
C PHE A 328 11.10 0.28 6.13
N GLU A 329 10.97 1.57 5.88
CA GLU A 329 10.23 2.14 4.75
C GLU A 329 11.17 2.48 3.60
N GLY A 330 10.62 2.61 2.38
CA GLY A 330 11.37 3.00 1.18
C GLY A 330 12.31 4.20 1.39
N PRO A 331 11.81 5.35 1.92
CA PRO A 331 12.65 6.52 2.20
C PRO A 331 13.80 6.26 3.17
N GLN A 332 13.62 5.39 4.17
CA GLN A 332 14.65 5.06 5.15
C GLN A 332 15.76 4.22 4.50
N ILE A 333 15.40 3.24 3.66
CA ILE A 333 16.36 2.45 2.89
C ILE A 333 17.16 3.34 1.93
N ARG A 334 16.50 4.29 1.25
CA ARG A 334 17.17 5.25 0.36
C ARG A 334 18.20 6.12 1.09
N LYS A 335 17.94 6.49 2.35
CA LYS A 335 18.93 7.22 3.18
C LYS A 335 20.18 6.37 3.40
N LEU A 336 20.02 5.12 3.83
CA LEU A 336 21.15 4.20 4.03
C LEU A 336 21.93 3.93 2.74
N LEU A 337 21.26 3.74 1.60
CA LEU A 337 21.92 3.48 0.31
C LEU A 337 22.85 4.64 -0.13
N ARG A 338 22.51 5.88 0.25
CA ARG A 338 23.29 7.09 -0.05
C ARG A 338 24.36 7.39 1.00
N ASP A 339 24.31 6.74 2.15
CA ASP A 339 25.22 7.01 3.26
C ASP A 339 26.52 6.22 3.12
N ASN A 340 27.63 6.93 2.88
CA ASN A 340 28.95 6.30 2.80
C ASN A 340 29.50 5.93 4.18
N CYS A 341 29.20 6.71 5.22
CA CYS A 341 29.60 6.39 6.59
C CYS A 341 28.95 5.07 7.05
N PHE A 342 27.73 4.79 6.58
CA PHE A 342 27.10 3.49 6.82
C PHE A 342 27.90 2.34 6.18
N LYS A 343 28.36 2.51 4.93
CA LYS A 343 29.19 1.50 4.24
C LYS A 343 30.53 1.27 4.96
N ASP A 344 31.09 2.31 5.56
CA ASP A 344 32.35 2.23 6.31
C ASP A 344 32.18 1.55 7.67
N SER A 345 30.94 1.41 8.17
CA SER A 345 30.64 0.68 9.41
C SER A 345 30.62 -0.85 9.28
N MET A 346 30.73 -1.36 8.05
CA MET A 346 30.57 -2.77 7.71
C MET A 346 31.90 -3.51 7.65
N ASN A 347 31.90 -4.78 8.05
CA ASN A 347 32.98 -5.71 7.72
C ASN A 347 32.87 -6.20 6.26
N GLU A 348 33.85 -6.98 5.79
CA GLU A 348 33.90 -7.44 4.39
C GLU A 348 32.66 -8.25 3.94
N GLU A 349 32.14 -9.14 4.78
CA GLU A 349 30.95 -9.95 4.46
C GLU A 349 29.68 -9.09 4.40
N GLU A 350 29.48 -8.23 5.41
CA GLU A 350 28.37 -7.28 5.47
C GLU A 350 28.40 -6.32 4.27
N LYS A 351 29.59 -5.82 3.94
CA LYS A 351 29.81 -4.88 2.83
C LYS A 351 29.55 -5.53 1.48
N ARG A 352 29.97 -6.79 1.27
CA ARG A 352 29.67 -7.55 0.07
C ARG A 352 28.16 -7.72 -0.13
N ALA A 353 27.46 -8.17 0.91
CA ALA A 353 26.00 -8.34 0.86
C ALA A 353 25.26 -7.00 0.65
N TRP A 354 25.70 -5.93 1.31
CA TRP A 354 25.13 -4.59 1.13
C TRP A 354 25.38 -4.02 -0.28
N GLN A 355 26.56 -4.23 -0.84
CA GLN A 355 26.88 -3.83 -2.21
C GLN A 355 26.04 -4.60 -3.22
N ALA A 356 25.88 -5.91 -3.05
CA ALA A 356 25.00 -6.72 -3.88
C ALA A 356 23.54 -6.25 -3.79
N PHE A 357 23.05 -5.97 -2.59
CA PHE A 357 21.72 -5.37 -2.37
C PHE A 357 21.58 -4.02 -3.07
N SER A 358 22.55 -3.12 -2.90
CA SER A 358 22.57 -1.81 -3.55
C SER A 358 22.54 -1.95 -5.07
N ASN A 359 23.33 -2.86 -5.63
CA ASN A 359 23.38 -3.11 -7.07
C ASN A 359 22.05 -3.63 -7.61
N VAL A 360 21.39 -4.56 -6.92
CA VAL A 360 20.05 -5.03 -7.29
C VAL A 360 19.02 -3.90 -7.17
N VAL A 361 19.08 -3.06 -6.13
CA VAL A 361 18.15 -1.93 -6.00
C VAL A 361 18.30 -0.91 -7.14
N TYR A 362 19.52 -0.56 -7.52
CA TYR A 362 19.75 0.47 -8.54
C TYR A 362 19.62 -0.03 -9.98
N ASN A 363 20.07 -1.26 -10.24
CA ASN A 363 20.20 -1.78 -11.60
C ASN A 363 19.17 -2.86 -11.95
N PHE A 364 18.37 -3.32 -10.99
CA PHE A 364 17.25 -4.21 -11.26
C PHE A 364 15.94 -3.61 -10.78
N LEU A 365 15.77 -3.37 -9.48
CA LEU A 365 14.53 -2.83 -8.88
C LEU A 365 14.37 -1.30 -9.05
N GLY A 366 15.19 -0.69 -9.90
CA GLY A 366 15.16 0.73 -10.24
C GLY A 366 14.24 1.02 -11.42
N ILE A 367 14.46 2.16 -12.09
CA ILE A 367 13.62 2.55 -13.24
C ILE A 367 13.85 1.59 -14.42
N LYS A 368 15.11 1.28 -14.74
CA LYS A 368 15.45 0.40 -15.87
C LYS A 368 16.18 -0.83 -15.37
N LYS A 369 15.74 -1.99 -15.88
CA LYS A 369 16.43 -3.27 -15.72
C LYS A 369 17.73 -3.25 -16.53
N ALA A 370 18.87 -3.44 -15.87
CA ALA A 370 20.17 -3.58 -16.52
C ALA A 370 20.26 -4.92 -17.27
N SER A 371 21.08 -5.00 -18.32
CA SER A 371 21.24 -6.24 -19.10
C SER A 371 21.85 -7.39 -18.30
N ASN A 372 22.68 -7.09 -17.30
CA ASN A 372 23.34 -8.05 -16.42
C ASN A 372 22.58 -8.30 -15.10
N TYR A 373 21.26 -8.06 -15.08
CA TYR A 373 20.46 -8.20 -13.86
C TYR A 373 20.48 -9.61 -13.26
N LYS A 374 20.63 -10.65 -14.10
CA LYS A 374 20.71 -12.05 -13.63
C LYS A 374 21.95 -12.27 -12.79
N GLU A 375 23.10 -11.76 -13.23
CA GLU A 375 24.37 -11.82 -12.51
C GLU A 375 24.29 -11.04 -11.19
N LEU A 376 23.65 -9.86 -11.20
CA LEU A 376 23.44 -9.07 -9.98
C LEU A 376 22.60 -9.81 -8.94
N VAL A 377 21.55 -10.50 -9.38
CA VAL A 377 20.68 -11.27 -8.49
C VAL A 377 21.38 -12.52 -7.99
N THR A 378 22.18 -13.19 -8.81
CA THR A 378 23.02 -14.32 -8.36
C THR A 378 23.99 -13.87 -7.27
N GLU A 379 24.73 -12.77 -7.48
CA GLU A 379 25.65 -12.24 -6.47
C GLU A 379 24.92 -11.83 -5.18
N LEU A 380 23.70 -11.28 -5.28
CA LEU A 380 22.87 -11.00 -4.12
C LEU A 380 22.52 -12.27 -3.34
N VAL A 381 22.06 -13.32 -4.02
CA VAL A 381 21.67 -14.59 -3.39
C VAL A 381 22.88 -15.23 -2.71
N ASP A 382 24.03 -15.25 -3.38
CA ASP A 382 25.27 -15.86 -2.86
C ASP A 382 25.83 -15.08 -1.65
N SER A 383 25.87 -13.74 -1.73
CA SER A 383 26.32 -12.90 -0.62
C SER A 383 25.36 -12.94 0.57
N TYR A 384 24.05 -13.03 0.35
CA TYR A 384 23.07 -13.20 1.42
C TYR A 384 23.21 -14.57 2.09
N HIS A 385 23.45 -15.63 1.32
CA HIS A 385 23.73 -16.95 1.88
C HIS A 385 24.99 -16.91 2.77
N ALA A 386 26.07 -16.30 2.28
CA ALA A 386 27.33 -16.17 3.02
C ALA A 386 27.17 -15.35 4.30
N LEU A 387 26.36 -14.27 4.29
CA LEU A 387 26.05 -13.47 5.47
C LEU A 387 25.19 -14.22 6.51
N GLY A 388 24.59 -15.36 6.15
CA GLY A 388 23.69 -16.11 7.02
C GLY A 388 22.23 -15.62 6.99
N CYS A 389 21.81 -14.94 5.92
CA CYS A 389 20.40 -14.61 5.72
C CYS A 389 19.55 -15.89 5.62
N ASN A 390 18.28 -15.79 6.02
CA ASN A 390 17.32 -16.83 5.69
C ASN A 390 16.78 -16.61 4.26
N MET A 391 16.46 -17.70 3.56
CA MET A 391 15.79 -17.61 2.26
C MET A 391 14.33 -17.24 2.47
N SER A 392 14.01 -15.95 2.33
CA SER A 392 12.61 -15.52 2.36
C SER A 392 11.90 -15.87 1.05
N ILE A 393 10.56 -15.95 1.10
CA ILE A 393 9.73 -16.13 -0.09
C ILE A 393 9.98 -15.05 -1.16
N LYS A 394 10.36 -13.83 -0.75
CA LYS A 394 10.69 -12.74 -1.67
C LYS A 394 12.04 -12.95 -2.36
N ILE A 395 13.04 -13.53 -1.68
CA ILE A 395 14.31 -13.92 -2.31
C ILE A 395 14.06 -15.09 -3.27
N HIS A 396 13.23 -16.06 -2.88
CA HIS A 396 12.83 -17.15 -3.77
C HIS A 396 12.15 -16.64 -5.05
N TYR A 397 11.17 -15.74 -4.93
CA TYR A 397 10.56 -15.11 -6.10
C TYR A 397 11.53 -14.26 -6.90
N LEU A 398 12.45 -13.54 -6.24
CA LEU A 398 13.48 -12.78 -6.95
C LEU A 398 14.35 -13.69 -7.81
N ARG A 399 14.68 -14.90 -7.35
CA ARG A 399 15.43 -15.90 -8.12
C ARG A 399 14.62 -16.50 -9.28
N ASP A 400 13.36 -16.87 -9.02
CA ASP A 400 12.56 -17.67 -9.94
C ASP A 400 11.66 -16.83 -10.88
N LEU A 401 11.50 -15.52 -10.62
CA LEU A 401 10.65 -14.61 -11.41
C LEU A 401 11.37 -13.55 -12.21
N LEU A 402 12.70 -13.65 -12.33
CA LEU A 402 13.54 -12.70 -13.06
C LEU A 402 12.99 -12.33 -14.44
N ASP A 403 12.51 -13.31 -15.19
CA ASP A 403 12.05 -13.10 -16.57
C ASP A 403 10.61 -12.58 -16.65
N ARG A 404 9.89 -12.49 -15.53
CA ARG A 404 8.51 -11.97 -15.47
C ARG A 404 8.42 -10.48 -15.14
N PHE A 405 9.53 -9.87 -14.74
CA PHE A 405 9.62 -8.44 -14.50
C PHE A 405 9.75 -7.67 -15.83
N PRO A 406 8.93 -6.62 -16.07
CA PRO A 406 9.05 -5.78 -17.27
C PRO A 406 10.40 -5.07 -17.32
N ASP A 407 10.75 -4.52 -18.48
CA ASP A 407 12.03 -3.80 -18.66
C ASP A 407 12.07 -2.46 -17.93
N ASN A 408 10.92 -1.81 -17.78
CA ASN A 408 10.73 -0.64 -16.93
C ASN A 408 10.01 -1.05 -15.64
N LEU A 409 10.76 -1.05 -14.54
CA LEU A 409 10.24 -1.37 -13.21
C LEU A 409 9.86 -0.12 -12.41
N GLY A 410 10.21 1.07 -12.91
CA GLY A 410 9.71 2.34 -12.37
C GLY A 410 8.19 2.43 -12.49
N ASP A 411 7.62 1.98 -13.62
CA ASP A 411 6.17 1.94 -13.87
C ASP A 411 5.44 0.95 -12.96
N MET A 412 6.18 0.13 -12.21
CA MET A 412 5.70 -0.93 -11.33
C MET A 412 5.92 -0.60 -9.85
N SER A 413 6.60 0.51 -9.60
CA SER A 413 7.10 0.86 -8.29
C SER A 413 6.06 1.65 -7.51
N GLU A 414 5.84 1.23 -6.26
CA GLU A 414 4.95 1.91 -5.29
C GLU A 414 5.68 3.04 -4.53
N GLU A 415 6.72 3.63 -5.13
CA GLU A 415 7.69 4.50 -4.44
C GLU A 415 7.69 5.97 -4.82
#